data_AF-A0A259CL73-F1
#
_entry.id   AF-A0A259CL73-F1
#
_cell.length_a   1.000
_cell.length_b   1.000
_cell.length_c   1.000
_cell.angle_alpha   90.00
_cell.angle_beta   90.00
_cell.angle_gamma   90.00
#
_symmetry.space_group_name_H-M   'P 1'
#
loop_
_entity.id
_entity.type
_entity.pdbx_description
1 polymer ?
#
loop_
_entity_poly.entity_id
_entity_poly.type
_entity_poly.pdbx_seq_one_letter_code
_entity_poly.pdbx_strand_id
1 'polypeptide(L)'
;MVFDFLKGEFIDVISWLDDTRDTMVWRFDRRGQAIKMGAKLTVREGQAAVFIHEGQLADVFGPGLYMLETNNMPILTTLQNWDHGFQSPFKSEVYFVNVTRFNDQKWGTKNPIMARDPEFGPVRLRAFGTYSLKVGDPGKFIQEVVGTDGEFTADEISAQIRNVIVQQMSQALAKSGIPVL
;
A
#
# COMPACT_ATOMS: atom_id res chain seq x y z
N MET A 1 -3.04 -19.36 48.59
CA MET A 1 -1.91 -18.44 48.28
C MET A 1 -0.72 -19.34 48.06
N VAL A 2 -0.23 -19.57 46.85
CA VAL A 2 0.58 -18.62 46.06
C VAL A 2 0.43 -19.00 44.58
N PHE A 3 -0.04 -18.07 43.74
CA PHE A 3 0.10 -18.17 42.29
C PHE A 3 1.40 -17.45 41.94
N ASP A 4 2.43 -18.21 41.61
CA ASP A 4 3.69 -17.66 41.13
C ASP A 4 3.50 -17.19 39.68
N PHE A 5 3.61 -15.87 39.52
CA PHE A 5 3.47 -15.12 38.29
C PHE A 5 4.73 -15.35 37.45
N LEU A 6 4.76 -16.44 36.67
CA LEU A 6 5.78 -16.62 35.64
C LEU A 6 5.57 -15.56 34.55
N LYS A 7 6.37 -14.49 34.64
CA LYS A 7 6.67 -13.52 33.59
C LYS A 7 7.20 -14.24 32.34
N GLY A 8 6.28 -14.74 31.51
CA GLY A 8 6.56 -15.03 30.10
C GLY A 8 6.25 -13.79 29.28
N GLU A 9 7.23 -12.91 29.07
CA GLU A 9 7.11 -11.93 27.98
C GLU A 9 7.17 -12.72 26.67
N PHE A 10 6.01 -13.11 26.15
CA PHE A 10 5.90 -13.62 24.79
C PHE A 10 6.40 -12.52 23.86
N ILE A 11 7.56 -12.74 23.23
CA ILE A 11 8.06 -11.91 22.13
C ILE A 11 6.99 -11.96 21.04
N ASP A 12 6.44 -10.80 20.71
CA ASP A 12 5.44 -10.67 19.66
C ASP A 12 6.12 -10.79 18.30
N VAL A 13 5.62 -11.68 17.43
CA VAL A 13 6.13 -11.85 16.07
C VAL A 13 5.11 -11.26 15.11
N ILE A 14 5.48 -10.16 14.47
CA ILE A 14 4.65 -9.44 13.51
C ILE A 14 5.07 -9.91 12.13
N SER A 15 4.17 -10.58 11.42
CA SER A 15 4.38 -11.04 10.06
C SER A 15 3.04 -11.16 9.35
N TRP A 16 3.07 -11.00 8.02
CA TRP A 16 1.93 -11.27 7.17
C TRP A 16 2.33 -12.28 6.08
N LEU A 17 1.39 -13.13 5.71
CA LEU A 17 1.50 -13.98 4.53
C LEU A 17 0.23 -13.73 3.73
N ASP A 18 0.41 -13.12 2.56
CA ASP A 18 -0.68 -12.87 1.63
C ASP A 18 -1.17 -14.21 1.07
N ASP A 19 -2.41 -14.58 1.38
CA ASP A 19 -3.10 -15.73 0.81
C ASP A 19 -4.01 -15.34 -0.37
N THR A 20 -4.10 -14.03 -0.66
CA THR A 20 -4.87 -13.47 -1.76
C THR A 20 -3.96 -13.14 -2.95
N ARG A 21 -4.54 -12.70 -4.07
CA ARG A 21 -3.76 -12.26 -5.25
C ARG A 21 -3.97 -10.78 -5.58
N ASP A 22 -4.77 -10.09 -4.78
CA ASP A 22 -5.33 -8.78 -5.03
C ASP A 22 -5.16 -7.82 -3.84
N THR A 23 -4.81 -8.31 -2.64
CA THR A 23 -4.48 -7.46 -1.49
C THR A 23 -3.17 -6.71 -1.75
N MET A 24 -3.25 -5.39 -1.77
CA MET A 24 -2.08 -4.51 -1.88
C MET A 24 -1.55 -4.10 -0.51
N VAL A 25 -2.45 -3.85 0.46
CA VAL A 25 -2.07 -3.50 1.83
C VAL A 25 -2.90 -4.27 2.84
N TRP A 26 -2.23 -4.72 3.90
CA TRP A 26 -2.87 -5.31 5.06
C TRP A 26 -2.28 -4.72 6.34
N ARG A 27 -3.14 -4.21 7.23
CA ARG A 27 -2.75 -3.72 8.55
C ARG A 27 -2.74 -4.87 9.55
N PHE A 28 -1.61 -5.03 10.24
CA PHE A 28 -1.52 -5.95 11.36
C PHE A 28 -2.41 -5.50 12.50
N ASP A 29 -3.49 -6.25 12.73
CA ASP A 29 -4.43 -5.98 13.82
C ASP A 29 -3.99 -6.69 15.11
N ARG A 30 -3.84 -5.89 16.16
CA ARG A 30 -3.74 -6.36 17.54
C ARG A 30 -4.79 -5.62 18.34
N ARG A 31 -5.50 -6.31 19.23
CA ARG A 31 -6.45 -5.69 20.17
C ARG A 31 -5.83 -4.45 20.83
N GLY A 32 -6.32 -3.27 20.45
CA GLY A 32 -5.88 -1.98 20.98
C GLY A 32 -4.68 -1.30 20.30
N GLN A 33 -4.16 -1.84 19.20
CA GLN A 33 -3.06 -1.24 18.39
C GLN A 33 -1.80 -0.92 19.21
N ALA A 34 -1.54 -1.71 20.26
CA ALA A 34 -0.37 -1.54 21.11
C ALA A 34 0.71 -2.57 20.73
N ILE A 35 1.63 -2.17 19.86
CA ILE A 35 2.82 -2.97 19.56
C ILE A 35 3.81 -2.79 20.72
N LYS A 36 4.19 -3.90 21.35
CA LYS A 36 5.16 -3.90 22.46
C LYS A 36 6.57 -3.66 21.91
N MET A 37 7.37 -2.90 22.66
CA MET A 37 8.80 -2.76 22.38
C MET A 37 9.50 -4.11 22.47
N GLY A 38 10.43 -4.39 21.57
CA GLY A 38 11.08 -5.70 21.45
C GLY A 38 10.32 -6.72 20.61
N ALA A 39 9.21 -6.33 19.97
CA ALA A 39 8.55 -7.16 18.97
C ALA A 39 9.46 -7.42 17.76
N LYS A 40 9.37 -8.63 17.20
CA LYS A 40 10.11 -9.02 16.01
C LYS A 40 9.22 -8.84 14.78
N LEU A 41 9.63 -7.94 13.89
CA LEU A 41 8.99 -7.72 12.60
C LEU A 41 9.68 -8.56 11.54
N THR A 42 8.95 -9.47 10.90
CA THR A 42 9.43 -10.24 9.76
C THR A 42 8.76 -9.74 8.49
N VAL A 43 9.56 -9.14 7.61
CA VAL A 43 9.13 -8.67 6.29
C VAL A 43 9.61 -9.68 5.25
N ARG A 44 8.69 -10.17 4.40
CA ARG A 44 9.03 -11.16 3.39
C ARG A 44 9.48 -10.50 2.09
N GLU A 45 10.14 -11.28 1.24
CA GLU A 45 10.39 -10.89 -0.14
C GLU A 45 9.09 -10.52 -0.86
N GLY A 46 9.15 -9.48 -1.69
CA GLY A 46 7.95 -8.95 -2.36
C GLY A 46 7.02 -8.14 -1.46
N GLN A 47 7.40 -7.88 -0.21
CA GLN A 47 6.67 -7.03 0.71
C GLN A 47 7.56 -5.91 1.27
N ALA A 48 6.92 -4.85 1.74
CA ALA A 48 7.49 -3.86 2.64
C ALA A 48 6.59 -3.71 3.86
N ALA A 49 7.15 -3.31 5.00
CA ALA A 49 6.37 -2.99 6.19
C ALA A 49 6.51 -1.50 6.51
N VAL A 50 5.38 -0.80 6.52
CA VAL A 50 5.28 0.61 6.88
C VAL A 50 4.87 0.70 8.35
N PHE A 51 5.70 1.36 9.15
CA PHE A 51 5.45 1.56 10.57
C PHE A 51 4.92 2.97 10.83
N ILE A 52 3.71 3.03 11.37
CA ILE A 52 3.07 4.27 11.80
C ILE A 52 3.11 4.32 13.32
N HIS A 53 3.68 5.39 13.86
CA HIS A 53 3.77 5.63 15.29
C HIS A 53 3.05 6.94 15.61
N GLU A 54 2.07 6.91 16.52
CA GLU A 54 1.30 8.09 16.92
C GLU A 54 0.66 8.86 15.74
N GLY A 55 0.27 8.12 14.68
CA GLY A 55 -0.31 8.69 13.48
C GLY A 55 0.69 9.31 12.50
N GLN A 56 2.00 9.15 12.73
CA GLN A 56 3.05 9.61 11.83
C GLN A 56 3.82 8.44 11.22
N LEU A 57 4.25 8.60 9.96
CA LEU A 57 5.14 7.66 9.29
C LEU A 57 6.50 7.67 9.99
N ALA A 58 6.83 6.59 10.67
CA ALA A 58 8.06 6.47 11.44
C ALA A 58 9.17 5.78 10.63
N ASP A 59 8.84 4.71 9.91
CA ASP A 59 9.81 4.02 9.05
C ASP A 59 9.15 3.12 7.98
N VAL A 60 9.94 2.71 6.99
CA VAL A 60 9.57 1.72 5.97
C VAL A 60 10.65 0.65 5.88
N PHE A 61 10.31 -0.56 6.30
CA PHE A 61 11.20 -1.72 6.32
C PHE A 61 11.05 -2.55 5.03
N GLY A 62 12.18 -2.85 4.38
CA GLY A 62 12.25 -3.83 3.29
C GLY A 62 12.32 -5.28 3.81
N PRO A 63 12.49 -6.28 2.92
CA PRO A 63 12.59 -7.69 3.32
C PRO A 63 13.67 -7.94 4.39
N GLY A 64 13.36 -8.72 5.42
CA GLY A 64 14.27 -9.01 6.52
C GLY A 64 13.60 -9.22 7.87
N LEU A 65 14.41 -9.51 8.88
CA LEU A 65 14.00 -9.60 10.28
C LEU A 65 14.49 -8.37 11.03
N TYR A 66 13.57 -7.64 11.66
CA TYR A 66 13.84 -6.43 12.41
C TYR A 66 13.34 -6.58 13.84
N MET A 67 14.04 -5.94 14.78
CA MET A 67 13.55 -5.76 16.13
C MET A 67 13.04 -4.33 16.27
N LEU A 68 11.78 -4.19 16.68
CA LEU A 68 11.18 -2.88 16.87
C LEU A 68 11.64 -2.31 18.21
N GLU A 69 12.67 -1.45 18.14
CA GLU A 69 13.25 -0.69 19.24
C GLU A 69 13.28 0.80 18.90
N THR A 70 13.05 1.66 19.90
CA THR A 70 13.02 3.13 19.73
C THR A 70 14.31 3.71 19.11
N ASN A 71 15.46 3.06 19.32
CA ASN A 71 16.76 3.54 18.85
C ASN A 71 17.04 3.29 17.36
N ASN A 72 16.31 2.39 16.70
CA ASN A 72 16.60 2.01 15.31
C ASN A 72 15.74 2.74 14.27
N MET A 73 14.88 3.67 14.68
CA MET A 73 13.98 4.40 13.78
C MET A 73 14.52 5.81 13.52
N PRO A 74 15.03 6.10 12.30
CA PRO A 74 15.74 7.34 12.01
C PRO A 74 14.89 8.61 12.22
N ILE A 75 13.57 8.55 11.99
CA ILE A 75 12.66 9.71 12.11
C ILE A 75 12.29 10.02 13.57
N LEU A 76 12.39 9.05 14.48
CA LEU A 76 12.06 9.25 15.91
C LEU A 76 13.12 10.03 16.69
N THR A 77 14.34 10.19 16.15
CA THR A 77 15.39 11.00 16.81
C THR A 77 15.04 12.48 16.91
N THR A 78 14.02 12.97 16.19
CA THR A 78 13.56 14.36 16.30
C THR A 78 12.43 14.54 17.33
N LEU A 79 11.83 13.45 17.82
CA LEU A 79 10.79 13.44 18.87
C LEU A 79 11.38 13.15 20.27
N GLN A 80 12.70 13.27 20.40
CA GLN A 80 13.55 12.82 21.51
C GLN A 80 13.43 13.58 22.85
N ASN A 81 12.27 14.16 23.15
CA ASN A 81 11.97 14.71 24.47
C ASN A 81 10.74 14.02 25.05
N TRP A 82 10.89 12.81 25.59
CA TRP A 82 9.93 12.37 26.62
C TRP A 82 10.53 11.40 27.64
N ASP A 83 10.84 11.96 28.81
CA ASP A 83 11.34 11.31 30.04
C ASP A 83 10.25 10.53 30.82
N HIS A 84 9.52 9.61 30.18
CA HIS A 84 8.57 8.76 30.92
C HIS A 84 8.82 7.27 30.69
N GLY A 85 9.06 6.56 31.81
CA GLY A 85 9.36 5.15 31.87
C GLY A 85 8.40 4.28 31.05
N PHE A 86 9.00 3.44 30.20
CA PHE A 86 8.42 2.70 29.10
C PHE A 86 7.43 1.59 29.49
N GLN A 87 6.19 1.96 29.81
CA GLN A 87 5.01 1.17 29.47
C GLN A 87 4.23 1.94 28.41
N SER A 88 4.60 1.79 27.13
CA SER A 88 4.04 2.62 26.04
C SER A 88 2.50 2.58 26.01
N PRO A 89 1.81 3.70 26.33
CA PRO A 89 0.36 3.84 26.14
C PRO A 89 0.00 4.22 24.68
N PHE A 90 0.99 4.24 23.77
CA PHE A 90 0.85 4.85 22.45
C PHE A 90 0.45 3.83 21.37
N LYS A 91 -0.46 4.25 20.49
CA LYS A 91 -0.95 3.44 19.37
C LYS A 91 0.10 3.41 18.26
N SER A 92 0.48 2.20 17.86
CA SER A 92 1.40 1.96 16.74
C SER A 92 0.78 0.94 15.80
N GLU A 93 0.96 1.17 14.51
CA GLU A 93 0.39 0.34 13.45
C GLU A 93 1.51 -0.15 12.52
N VAL A 94 1.41 -1.39 12.07
CA VAL A 94 2.27 -1.93 11.01
C VAL A 94 1.37 -2.27 9.84
N TYR A 95 1.67 -1.68 8.70
CA TYR A 95 1.03 -1.99 7.43
C TYR A 95 1.99 -2.79 6.57
N PHE A 96 1.60 -3.98 6.15
CA PHE A 96 2.32 -4.72 5.14
C PHE A 96 1.82 -4.29 3.76
N VAL A 97 2.76 -3.99 2.86
CA VAL A 97 2.50 -3.50 1.51
C VAL A 97 3.11 -4.48 0.52
N ASN A 98 2.30 -4.98 -0.41
CA ASN A 98 2.76 -5.83 -1.50
C ASN A 98 3.43 -4.96 -2.57
N VAL A 99 4.73 -5.19 -2.82
CA VAL A 99 5.54 -4.47 -3.80
C VAL A 99 5.77 -5.27 -5.10
N THR A 100 5.13 -6.43 -5.21
CA THR A 100 5.12 -7.21 -6.45
C THR A 100 4.23 -6.57 -7.52
N ARG A 101 4.24 -7.15 -8.73
CA ARG A 101 3.45 -6.65 -9.86
C ARG A 101 2.06 -7.29 -9.85
N PHE A 102 1.05 -6.44 -9.80
CA PHE A 102 -0.33 -6.78 -10.08
C PHE A 102 -0.54 -6.69 -11.60
N ASN A 103 -0.56 -7.85 -12.25
CA ASN A 103 -0.71 -7.97 -13.69
C ASN A 103 -2.19 -8.05 -14.10
N ASP A 104 -2.42 -8.10 -15.41
CA ASP A 104 -3.73 -8.36 -16.01
C ASP A 104 -4.87 -7.41 -15.59
N GLN A 105 -4.51 -6.21 -15.15
CA GLN A 105 -5.47 -5.17 -14.81
C GLN A 105 -6.10 -4.65 -16.11
N LYS A 106 -7.42 -4.69 -16.20
CA LYS A 106 -8.15 -4.38 -17.44
C LYS A 106 -8.57 -2.92 -17.47
N TRP A 107 -8.43 -2.28 -18.63
CA TRP A 107 -9.01 -0.98 -18.90
C TRP A 107 -9.77 -0.99 -20.23
N GLY A 108 -10.74 -0.09 -20.36
CA GLY A 108 -11.48 0.05 -21.59
C GLY A 108 -12.43 1.24 -21.57
N THR A 109 -12.73 1.75 -22.76
CA THR A 109 -13.69 2.85 -22.94
C THR A 109 -15.11 2.33 -22.74
N LYS A 110 -15.83 2.86 -21.74
CA LYS A 110 -17.27 2.56 -21.57
C LYS A 110 -18.10 3.10 -22.74
N ASN A 111 -17.87 4.36 -23.09
CA ASN A 111 -18.51 5.03 -24.22
C ASN A 111 -17.53 5.13 -25.40
N PRO A 112 -18.00 5.03 -26.65
CA PRO A 112 -17.15 5.26 -27.81
C PRO A 112 -16.56 6.68 -27.81
N ILE A 113 -15.30 6.78 -28.22
CA ILE A 113 -14.61 8.04 -28.49
C ILE A 113 -15.00 8.47 -29.91
N MET A 114 -15.51 9.69 -30.04
CA MET A 114 -15.79 10.28 -31.34
C MET A 114 -14.49 10.79 -31.95
N ALA A 115 -14.14 10.29 -33.13
CA ALA A 115 -12.99 10.73 -33.90
C ALA A 115 -13.40 11.07 -35.33
N ARG A 116 -12.59 11.84 -36.04
CA ARG A 116 -12.78 12.11 -37.47
C ARG A 116 -11.67 11.43 -38.24
N ASP A 117 -12.07 10.52 -39.10
CA ASP A 117 -11.20 9.82 -40.02
C ASP A 117 -11.21 10.53 -41.39
N PRO A 118 -10.05 10.72 -42.04
CA PRO A 118 -9.97 11.36 -43.36
C PRO A 118 -10.70 10.60 -44.48
N GLU A 119 -10.78 9.27 -44.39
CA GLU A 119 -11.40 8.41 -45.40
C GLU A 119 -12.87 8.11 -45.09
N PHE A 120 -13.19 7.87 -43.81
CA PHE A 120 -14.53 7.43 -43.38
C PHE A 120 -15.39 8.54 -42.75
N GLY A 121 -14.84 9.73 -42.49
CA GLY A 121 -15.57 10.81 -41.82
C GLY A 121 -15.72 10.57 -40.31
N PRO A 122 -16.85 10.92 -39.67
CA PRO A 122 -17.00 10.75 -38.22
C PRO A 122 -17.13 9.27 -37.84
N VAL A 123 -16.18 8.78 -37.03
CA VAL A 123 -16.10 7.39 -36.58
C VAL A 123 -16.21 7.29 -35.06
N ARG A 124 -16.63 6.11 -34.59
CA ARG A 124 -16.79 5.78 -33.17
C ARG A 124 -15.78 4.71 -32.77
N LEU A 125 -14.76 5.11 -32.02
CA LEU A 125 -13.69 4.22 -31.59
C LEU A 125 -13.97 3.68 -30.19
N ARG A 126 -13.68 2.39 -29.99
CA ARG A 126 -13.58 1.80 -28.65
C ARG A 126 -12.19 1.23 -28.49
N ALA A 127 -11.60 1.43 -27.33
CA ALA A 127 -10.28 0.92 -27.00
C ALA A 127 -10.36 0.10 -25.71
N PHE A 128 -9.62 -1.01 -25.70
CA PHE A 128 -9.50 -1.91 -24.57
C PHE A 128 -8.04 -2.34 -24.46
N GLY A 129 -7.60 -2.64 -23.25
CA GLY A 129 -6.26 -3.15 -23.03
C GLY A 129 -6.08 -3.65 -21.61
N THR A 130 -4.85 -4.10 -21.35
CA THR A 130 -4.41 -4.47 -20.01
C THR A 130 -3.25 -3.58 -19.59
N TYR A 131 -3.05 -3.48 -18.29
CA TYR A 131 -1.91 -2.81 -17.68
C TYR A 131 -1.44 -3.61 -16.46
N SER A 132 -0.27 -3.27 -15.96
CA SER A 132 0.26 -3.82 -14.72
C SER A 132 0.68 -2.68 -13.81
N LEU A 133 0.49 -2.86 -12.51
CA LEU A 133 0.85 -1.87 -11.51
C LEU A 133 1.68 -2.52 -10.40
N LYS A 134 2.46 -1.72 -9.68
CA LYS A 134 3.15 -2.12 -8.46
C LYS A 134 3.28 -0.91 -7.55
N VAL A 135 3.38 -1.13 -6.25
CA VAL A 135 3.71 -0.04 -5.31
C VAL A 135 5.19 0.30 -5.45
N GLY A 136 5.49 1.57 -5.76
CA GLY A 136 6.86 2.08 -5.88
C GLY A 136 7.42 2.61 -4.57
N ASP A 137 6.61 3.36 -3.81
CA ASP A 137 6.95 3.96 -2.53
C ASP A 137 5.85 3.57 -1.51
N PRO A 138 6.11 2.58 -0.64
CA PRO A 138 5.13 2.11 0.34
C PRO A 138 4.71 3.20 1.32
N GLY A 139 5.63 4.08 1.75
CA GLY A 139 5.33 5.14 2.72
C GLY A 139 4.34 6.16 2.15
N LYS A 140 4.62 6.66 0.94
CA LYS A 140 3.68 7.55 0.24
C LYS A 140 2.37 6.88 -0.10
N PHE A 141 2.41 5.61 -0.49
CA PHE A 141 1.19 4.88 -0.81
C PHE A 141 0.24 4.79 0.39
N ILE A 142 0.78 4.54 1.59
CA ILE A 142 0.00 4.60 2.83
C ILE A 142 -0.53 6.01 3.10
N GLN A 143 0.31 7.04 2.98
CA GLN A 143 -0.08 8.43 3.31
C GLN A 143 -1.10 9.05 2.34
N GLU A 144 -0.96 8.78 1.03
CA GLU A 144 -1.70 9.49 -0.01
C GLU A 144 -2.88 8.69 -0.58
N VAL A 145 -2.85 7.35 -0.47
CA VAL A 145 -3.84 6.49 -1.13
C VAL A 145 -4.64 5.65 -0.12
N VAL A 146 -3.96 4.91 0.76
CA VAL A 146 -4.62 3.94 1.65
C VAL A 146 -5.22 4.59 2.90
N GLY A 147 -4.52 5.57 3.49
CA GLY A 147 -4.93 6.20 4.73
C GLY A 147 -4.99 5.19 5.89
N THR A 148 -6.15 5.09 6.54
CA THR A 148 -6.36 4.21 7.70
C THR A 148 -7.00 2.87 7.35
N ASP A 149 -7.18 2.56 6.06
CA ASP A 149 -7.81 1.31 5.65
C ASP A 149 -6.98 0.11 6.09
N GLY A 150 -7.63 -0.86 6.74
CA GLY A 150 -6.98 -2.06 7.25
C GLY A 150 -6.66 -3.06 6.16
N GLU A 151 -7.37 -3.02 5.04
CA GLU A 151 -7.19 -3.93 3.92
C GLU A 151 -7.50 -3.17 2.64
N PHE A 152 -6.50 -2.99 1.78
CA PHE A 152 -6.62 -2.24 0.53
C PHE A 152 -6.29 -3.14 -0.66
N THR A 153 -7.18 -3.18 -1.63
CA THR A 153 -7.12 -4.09 -2.78
C THR A 153 -6.79 -3.38 -4.09
N ALA A 154 -6.31 -4.14 -5.09
CA ALA A 154 -6.02 -3.60 -6.41
C ALA A 154 -7.27 -3.04 -7.12
N ASP A 155 -8.46 -3.55 -6.81
CA ASP A 155 -9.71 -3.10 -7.42
C ASP A 155 -10.07 -1.66 -7.00
N GLU A 156 -9.76 -1.28 -5.76
CA GLU A 156 -10.04 0.05 -5.22
C GLU A 156 -9.30 1.15 -5.98
N ILE A 157 -8.03 0.94 -6.31
CA ILE A 157 -7.24 1.91 -7.08
C ILE A 157 -7.47 1.78 -8.61
N SER A 158 -7.86 0.60 -9.08
CA SER A 158 -8.01 0.31 -10.51
C SER A 158 -9.03 1.22 -11.20
N ALA A 159 -10.07 1.66 -10.50
CA ALA A 159 -11.06 2.58 -11.05
C ALA A 159 -10.46 3.94 -11.43
N GLN A 160 -9.62 4.51 -10.56
CA GLN A 160 -8.95 5.78 -10.78
C GLN A 160 -7.95 5.68 -11.93
N ILE A 161 -7.11 4.64 -11.92
CA ILE A 161 -6.11 4.42 -12.97
C ILE A 161 -6.79 4.22 -14.33
N ARG A 162 -7.86 3.42 -14.41
CA ARG A 162 -8.64 3.23 -15.63
C ARG A 162 -9.15 4.55 -16.20
N ASN A 163 -9.65 5.45 -15.34
CA ASN A 163 -10.17 6.74 -15.79
C ASN A 163 -9.05 7.60 -16.40
N VAL A 164 -7.87 7.62 -15.76
CA VAL A 164 -6.69 8.33 -16.29
C VAL A 164 -6.26 7.75 -17.64
N ILE A 165 -6.17 6.42 -17.76
CA ILE A 165 -5.79 5.76 -19.03
C ILE A 165 -6.79 6.12 -20.13
N VAL A 166 -8.10 6.00 -19.87
CA VAL A 166 -9.14 6.32 -20.86
C VAL A 166 -9.08 7.78 -21.29
N GLN A 167 -8.85 8.71 -20.34
CA GLN A 167 -8.73 10.13 -20.64
C GLN A 167 -7.52 10.42 -21.55
N GLN A 168 -6.34 9.93 -21.20
CA GLN A 168 -5.11 10.15 -21.97
C GLN A 168 -5.19 9.49 -23.34
N MET A 169 -5.71 8.26 -23.42
CA MET A 169 -5.93 7.56 -24.69
C MET A 169 -6.92 8.31 -25.59
N SER A 170 -8.02 8.81 -25.04
CA SER A 170 -9.00 9.58 -25.83
C SER A 170 -8.40 10.84 -26.42
N GLN A 171 -7.57 11.55 -25.65
CA GLN A 171 -6.88 12.75 -26.13
C GLN A 171 -5.83 12.41 -27.19
N ALA A 172 -5.06 11.34 -26.99
CA ALA A 172 -4.07 10.89 -27.95
C ALA A 172 -4.71 10.47 -29.28
N LEU A 173 -5.78 9.67 -29.25
CA LEU A 173 -6.50 9.22 -30.44
C LEU A 173 -7.17 10.37 -31.19
N ALA A 174 -7.76 11.33 -30.47
CA ALA A 174 -8.39 12.49 -31.10
C ALA A 174 -7.36 13.41 -31.82
N LYS A 175 -6.11 13.43 -31.35
CA LYS A 175 -5.04 14.28 -31.90
C LYS A 175 -4.13 13.58 -32.91
N SER A 176 -4.12 12.25 -32.95
CA SER A 176 -3.12 11.51 -33.72
C SER A 176 -3.25 11.72 -35.23
N GLY A 177 -4.47 11.99 -35.73
CA GLY A 177 -4.74 12.10 -37.16
C GLY A 177 -4.47 10.81 -37.93
N ILE A 178 -4.26 9.69 -37.21
CA ILE A 178 -3.97 8.38 -37.79
C ILE A 178 -5.30 7.82 -38.31
N PRO A 179 -5.40 7.49 -39.62
CA PRO A 179 -6.54 6.78 -40.16
C PRO A 179 -6.74 5.44 -39.44
N VAL A 180 -7.98 4.99 -39.32
CA VAL A 180 -8.32 3.79 -38.53
C VAL A 180 -7.90 2.47 -39.23
N LEU A 181 -7.26 2.54 -40.41
CA LEU A 181 -6.78 1.41 -41.23
C LEU A 181 -5.27 1.19 -41.11
#